data_AF-A0A0P9FUX5-F1
#
_entry.id   AF-A0A0P9FUX5-F1
#
_cell.length_a   1.000
_cell.length_b   1.000
_cell.length_c   1.000
_cell.angle_alpha   90.00
_cell.angle_beta   90.00
_cell.angle_gamma   90.00
#
_symmetry.space_group_name_H-M   'P 1'
#
loop_
_entity.id
_entity.type
_entity.pdbx_description
1 polymer ?
#
loop_
_entity_poly.entity_id
_entity_poly.type
_entity_poly.pdbx_seq_one_letter_code
_entity_poly.pdbx_strand_id
1 'polypeptide(L)'
;MFKTAKAFSLLVVGPMARMFEEIQRIVEKLSEKDIAELMHSFDHCVLMVNKFEETRKPEYYARMIFTCETFMETLRKLEERAKE
;
A
#
# COMPACT_ATOMS: atom_id res chain seq x y z
N MET A 1 19.94 19.24 19.71
CA MET A 1 18.70 18.46 19.44
C MET A 1 18.42 18.18 17.95
N PHE A 2 19.29 18.53 16.99
CA PHE A 2 19.00 18.36 15.54
C PHE A 2 19.51 17.05 14.89
N LYS A 3 20.25 16.20 15.60
CA LYS A 3 20.80 14.94 15.01
C LYS A 3 19.79 13.80 14.92
N THR A 4 18.78 13.77 15.79
CA THR A 4 17.78 12.67 15.86
C THR A 4 16.71 12.76 14.78
N ALA A 5 16.28 13.97 14.39
CA ALA A 5 15.28 14.16 13.33
C ALA A 5 15.76 13.70 11.94
N LYS A 6 17.05 13.90 11.63
CA LYS A 6 17.64 13.52 10.34
C LYS A 6 17.77 11.99 10.19
N ALA A 7 18.07 11.29 11.28
CA ALA A 7 18.13 9.83 11.31
C ALA A 7 16.73 9.20 11.18
N PHE A 8 15.72 9.79 11.82
CA PHE A 8 14.32 9.34 11.72
C PHE A 8 13.76 9.52 10.30
N SER A 9 14.09 10.64 9.64
CA SER A 9 13.75 10.88 8.23
C SER A 9 14.37 9.83 7.30
N LEU A 10 15.66 9.51 7.42
CA LEU A 10 16.29 8.52 6.53
C LEU A 10 15.80 7.08 6.77
N LEU A 11 15.52 6.70 8.02
CA LEU A 11 15.08 5.34 8.37
C LEU A 11 13.66 5.01 7.89
N VAL A 12 12.77 5.99 7.75
CA VAL A 12 11.38 5.77 7.31
C VAL A 12 11.18 6.10 5.83
N VAL A 13 11.82 7.16 5.33
CA VAL A 13 11.66 7.61 3.94
C VAL A 13 12.36 6.67 2.96
N GLY A 14 13.52 6.11 3.33
CA GLY A 14 14.27 5.18 2.48
C GLY A 14 13.48 3.92 2.12
N PRO A 15 12.95 3.16 3.10
CA PRO A 15 12.13 1.98 2.83
C PRO A 15 10.83 2.29 2.06
N MET A 16 10.18 3.41 2.41
CA MET A 16 8.95 3.83 1.74
C MET A 16 9.18 4.17 0.26
N ALA A 17 10.25 4.90 -0.06
CA ALA A 17 10.60 5.22 -1.45
C ALA A 17 10.85 3.95 -2.28
N ARG A 18 11.56 2.96 -1.74
CA ARG A 18 11.80 1.68 -2.42
C ARG A 18 10.50 0.93 -2.72
N MET A 19 9.58 0.92 -1.76
CA MET A 19 8.27 0.29 -1.94
C MET A 19 7.46 0.99 -3.04
N PHE A 20 7.51 2.33 -3.12
CA PHE A 20 6.85 3.07 -4.21
C PHE A 20 7.46 2.77 -5.57
N GLU A 21 8.79 2.70 -5.68
CA GLU A 21 9.46 2.32 -6.93
C GLU A 21 9.06 0.90 -7.37
N GLU A 22 8.94 -0.05 -6.44
CA GLU A 22 8.50 -1.41 -6.71
C GLU A 22 7.05 -1.44 -7.22
N ILE A 23 6.13 -0.77 -6.52
CA ILE A 23 4.73 -0.66 -6.93
C ILE A 23 4.63 -0.05 -8.33
N GLN A 24 5.35 1.04 -8.59
CA GLN A 24 5.34 1.71 -9.90
C GLN A 24 5.79 0.76 -11.01
N ARG A 25 6.89 0.03 -10.81
CA ARG A 25 7.41 -0.95 -11.79
C ARG A 25 6.44 -2.09 -12.07
N ILE A 26 5.63 -2.50 -11.08
CA ILE A 26 4.61 -3.52 -11.26
C ILE A 26 3.45 -2.93 -12.08
N VAL A 27 2.92 -1.78 -11.64
CA VAL A 27 1.77 -1.12 -12.27
C VAL A 27 2.03 -0.79 -13.75
N GLU A 28 3.24 -0.38 -14.12
CA GLU A 28 3.63 -0.11 -15.51
C GLU A 28 3.50 -1.32 -16.45
N LYS A 29 3.44 -2.55 -15.90
CA LYS A 29 3.33 -3.80 -16.67
C LYS A 29 1.91 -4.38 -16.68
N LEU A 30 0.98 -3.80 -15.92
CA LEU A 30 -0.37 -4.34 -15.78
C LEU A 30 -1.26 -3.95 -16.96
N SER A 31 -2.16 -4.86 -17.33
CA SER A 31 -3.25 -4.54 -18.27
C SER A 31 -4.27 -3.59 -17.62
N GLU A 32 -5.11 -2.91 -18.41
CA GLU A 32 -6.18 -2.07 -17.86
C GLU A 32 -7.12 -2.85 -16.93
N LYS A 33 -7.38 -4.13 -17.24
CA LYS A 33 -8.20 -5.01 -16.41
C LYS A 33 -7.55 -5.30 -15.07
N ASP A 34 -6.24 -5.56 -15.07
CA ASP A 34 -5.44 -5.82 -13.87
C ASP A 34 -5.31 -4.55 -13.02
N ILE A 35 -5.19 -3.38 -13.64
CA ILE A 35 -5.23 -2.09 -12.95
C ILE A 35 -6.60 -1.88 -12.27
N ALA A 36 -7.70 -2.19 -12.95
CA ALA A 36 -9.04 -2.06 -12.35
C ALA A 36 -9.21 -2.98 -11.12
N GLU A 37 -8.67 -4.21 -11.17
CA GLU A 37 -8.64 -5.13 -10.02
C GLU A 37 -7.81 -4.57 -8.86
N LEU A 38 -6.62 -4.02 -9.16
CA LEU A 38 -5.75 -3.39 -8.16
C LEU A 38 -6.42 -2.18 -7.50
N MET A 39 -7.05 -1.30 -8.30
CA MET A 39 -7.74 -0.12 -7.81
C MET A 39 -8.93 -0.47 -6.91
N HIS A 40 -9.67 -1.53 -7.24
CA HIS A 40 -10.75 -2.02 -6.37
C HIS A 40 -10.23 -2.42 -4.98
N SER A 41 -9.09 -3.09 -4.91
CA SER A 41 -8.44 -3.45 -3.63
C SER A 41 -7.90 -2.21 -2.89
N PHE A 42 -7.40 -1.22 -3.63
CA PHE A 42 -6.95 0.05 -3.07
C PHE A 42 -8.09 0.87 -2.44
N ASP A 43 -9.26 0.94 -3.09
CA ASP A 43 -10.44 1.62 -2.57
C ASP A 43 -10.86 1.08 -1.19
N HIS A 44 -10.72 -0.24 -0.98
CA HIS A 44 -11.00 -0.87 0.31
C HIS A 44 -10.02 -0.42 1.40
N CYS A 45 -8.74 -0.25 1.07
CA CYS A 45 -7.75 0.31 2.00
C CYS A 45 -8.14 1.73 2.41
N VAL A 46 -8.43 2.60 1.43
CA VAL A 46 -8.80 4.00 1.69
C VAL A 46 -10.06 4.09 2.55
N LEU A 47 -11.06 3.25 2.26
CA LEU A 47 -12.30 3.20 3.05
C LEU A 47 -12.02 2.86 4.52
N MET A 48 -11.16 1.87 4.80
CA MET A 48 -10.84 1.47 6.17
C MET A 48 -9.97 2.49 6.90
N VAL A 49 -9.03 3.13 6.20
CA VAL A 49 -8.25 4.26 6.73
C VAL A 49 -9.20 5.37 7.16
N ASN A 50 -10.10 5.81 6.28
CA ASN A 50 -11.07 6.86 6.58
C ASN A 50 -11.96 6.49 7.76
N LYS A 51 -12.46 5.25 7.83
CA LYS A 51 -13.25 4.76 8.96
C LYS A 51 -12.47 4.76 10.27
N PHE A 52 -11.20 4.40 10.24
CA PHE A 52 -10.35 4.46 11.43
C PHE A 52 -10.07 5.90 11.86
N GLU A 53 -9.79 6.81 10.92
CA GLU A 53 -9.58 8.22 11.23
C GLU A 53 -10.82 8.88 11.87
N GLU A 54 -12.01 8.59 11.34
CA GLU A 54 -13.31 9.06 11.84
C GLU A 54 -13.60 8.55 13.25
N THR A 55 -13.39 7.25 13.49
CA THR A 55 -13.93 6.58 14.68
C THR A 55 -12.91 6.30 15.76
N ARG A 56 -11.61 6.22 15.39
CA ARG A 56 -10.48 5.80 16.23
C ARG A 56 -10.68 4.44 16.91
N LYS A 57 -11.62 3.61 16.44
CA LYS A 57 -11.89 2.33 17.09
C LYS A 57 -10.90 1.25 16.63
N PRO A 58 -10.40 0.40 17.54
CA PRO A 58 -9.42 -0.64 17.21
C PRO A 58 -9.84 -1.61 16.12
N GLU A 59 -11.14 -1.93 16.00
CA GLU A 59 -11.64 -2.83 14.96
C GLU A 59 -11.40 -2.30 13.55
N TYR A 60 -11.45 -0.98 13.34
CA TYR A 60 -11.16 -0.37 12.04
C TYR A 60 -9.66 -0.30 11.78
N TYR A 61 -8.82 -0.18 12.82
CA TYR A 61 -7.38 -0.32 12.67
C TYR A 61 -6.98 -1.73 12.23
N ALA A 62 -7.55 -2.77 12.86
CA ALA A 62 -7.31 -4.15 12.47
C ALA A 62 -7.78 -4.44 11.03
N ARG A 63 -8.96 -3.92 10.66
CA ARG A 63 -9.48 -4.04 9.28
C ARG A 63 -8.63 -3.28 8.27
N MET A 64 -8.13 -2.09 8.62
CA MET A 64 -7.22 -1.31 7.79
C MET A 64 -5.95 -2.10 7.48
N ILE A 65 -5.30 -2.68 8.49
CA ILE A 65 -4.12 -3.54 8.29
C ILE A 65 -4.46 -4.70 7.36
N PHE A 66 -5.56 -5.41 7.62
CA PHE A 66 -5.98 -6.55 6.80
C PHE A 66 -6.23 -6.15 5.33
N THR A 67 -6.88 -5.01 5.08
CA THR A 67 -7.09 -4.53 3.70
C THR A 67 -5.78 -4.16 3.01
N CYS A 68 -4.82 -3.56 3.72
CA CYS A 68 -3.51 -3.24 3.16
C CYS A 68 -2.70 -4.51 2.84
N GLU A 69 -2.77 -5.54 3.69
CA GLU A 69 -2.15 -6.85 3.42
C GLU A 69 -2.76 -7.50 2.18
N THR A 70 -4.10 -7.44 2.06
CA THR A 70 -4.83 -7.94 0.88
C THR A 70 -4.42 -7.19 -0.39
N PHE A 71 -4.28 -5.86 -0.34
CA PHE A 71 -3.79 -5.07 -1.46
C PHE A 71 -2.39 -5.51 -1.93
N MET A 72 -1.46 -5.71 -0.98
CA MET A 72 -0.11 -6.18 -1.31
C MET A 72 -0.11 -7.60 -1.88
N GLU A 73 -1.02 -8.46 -1.42
CA GLU A 73 -1.21 -9.80 -2.00
C GLU A 73 -1.77 -9.74 -3.43
N THR A 74 -2.78 -8.90 -3.68
CA THR A 74 -3.32 -8.65 -5.02
C THR A 74 -2.22 -8.15 -5.96
N LEU A 75 -1.42 -7.17 -5.52
CA LEU A 75 -0.32 -6.64 -6.32
C LEU A 75 0.70 -7.72 -6.72
N ARG A 76 1.10 -8.60 -5.78
CA ARG A 76 2.00 -9.73 -6.07
C ARG A 76 1.41 -10.71 -7.08
N LYS A 77 0.13 -11.07 -6.95
CA LYS A 77 -0.57 -11.95 -7.90
C LYS A 77 -0.67 -11.34 -9.30
N LEU A 78 -0.85 -10.02 -9.38
CA LEU A 78 -0.88 -9.29 -10.65
C LEU A 78 0.51 -9.21 -11.27
N GLU A 79 1.55 -9.01 -10.46
CA GLU A 79 2.94 -9.07 -10.93
C GLU A 79 3.30 -10.43 -11.53
N GLU A 80 2.89 -11.53 -10.89
CA GLU A 80 3.09 -12.88 -11.41
C GLU A 80 2.37 -13.07 -12.75
N ARG A 81 1.10 -12.66 -12.84
CA ARG A 81 0.33 -12.69 -14.11
C ARG A 81 1.00 -11.89 -15.23
N ALA A 82 1.58 -10.74 -14.92
CA ALA A 82 2.23 -9.88 -15.92
C ALA A 82 3.59 -10.43 -16.41
N LYS A 83 4.12 -11.50 -15.81
CA LYS A 83 5.34 -12.19 -16.25
C LYS A 83 5.05 -13.36 -17.21
N GLU A 84 3.79 -13.81 -17.29
CA GLU A 84 3.32 -14.88 -18.18
C GLU A 84 2.96 -14.35 -19.57
#